data_AF-A0A7V2HH25-F1
#
_entry.id   AF-A0A7V2HH25-F1
#
_cell.length_a   1.000
_cell.length_b   1.000
_cell.length_c   1.000
_cell.angle_alpha   90.00
_cell.angle_beta   90.00
_cell.angle_gamma   90.00
#
_symmetry.space_group_name_H-M   'P 1'
#
loop_
_entity.id
_entity.type
_entity.pdbx_description
1 polymer ?
#
loop_
_entity_poly.entity_id
_entity_poly.type
_entity_poly.pdbx_seq_one_letter_code
_entity_poly.pdbx_strand_id
1 'polypeptide(L)'
;MRRPGGWIAMGAVGLLLAAAGACWVVRTNSRRTAESPWAVETSCGGCHAAIARTFAGSAKVRSFRTLPPGAWREPAGRVDHRPSERIYTVEAIDGSGLVTRRDTSDAAEPDAVWTGSIDFSVGSGRRVRSFLRRTPAGPKVLPVAWYAQRPGHWWMAPGYDTARHPDFRAPAATTCVPCHSGSHDRGPTQAEPIGCQTCHGPAAAHVRTARQANARLKLPRLDGTKSCIGCHSGAGHGSESGRGGLDLNSAGDRLALSRCFTVSGSLACVSCHDPHGEAPQRTVTRARDQCVGCHRQAHKPPGDCLDCHMPKRELAGIPGAFAVDHFIRRSVAGREPQPWRPPQREPGAAERAGEFVRKGDLAAALALLRDSPEDWQTLTVRAEVHILMGQTREGAESARAAIAADPDQPAPRLQLALSYEQLRDMSGAIQALREAVLLQPDHALAHGRLGNLLSIRGDTEGARRHLRRAVRLDPDLAEVRLYYGAFLVRQHEYAGAERELLAATRLDPNLAAAFHQLGNLAGARGDAAAAIQYFRRALAADPNLAEAHLSLAVALSAAGRIEAIPHLEKAARSNDPSVRDSARRALQVLAERRAREAEPSPPAPGGNQQ
;
A
#
# COMPACT_ATOMS: atom_id res chain seq x y z
N MET A 1 -26.14 -9.31 -85.94
CA MET A 1 -25.59 -9.97 -87.14
C MET A 1 -24.12 -10.28 -86.92
N ARG A 2 -23.67 -11.38 -87.52
CA ARG A 2 -22.39 -12.09 -87.36
C ARG A 2 -21.12 -11.20 -87.43
N ARG A 3 -20.14 -11.53 -86.58
CA ARG A 3 -18.66 -11.41 -86.83
C ARG A 3 -18.29 -12.07 -88.17
N PRO A 4 -17.18 -11.71 -88.87
CA PRO A 4 -15.80 -12.12 -88.51
C PRO A 4 -14.70 -11.12 -88.99
N GLY A 5 -13.40 -11.23 -88.70
CA GLY A 5 -12.56 -12.19 -87.96
C GLY A 5 -11.07 -11.99 -88.27
N GLY A 6 -10.21 -12.67 -87.50
CA GLY A 6 -8.75 -12.90 -87.71
C GLY A 6 -7.84 -11.88 -87.00
N TRP A 7 -6.81 -12.20 -86.21
CA TRP A 7 -5.99 -13.40 -85.94
C TRP A 7 -5.53 -13.34 -84.46
N ILE A 8 -5.67 -14.33 -83.56
CA ILE A 8 -4.99 -15.63 -83.32
C ILE A 8 -3.45 -15.60 -83.19
N ALA A 9 -2.97 -15.73 -81.95
CA ALA A 9 -1.94 -16.70 -81.48
C ALA A 9 -1.89 -16.64 -79.94
N MET A 10 -2.53 -17.57 -79.21
CA MET A 10 -2.00 -18.87 -78.68
C MET A 10 -0.87 -18.68 -77.65
N GLY A 11 -0.93 -19.18 -76.41
CA GLY A 11 -1.90 -20.00 -75.64
C GLY A 11 -1.68 -19.74 -74.13
N ALA A 12 -2.70 -19.73 -73.26
CA ALA A 12 -3.48 -20.86 -72.71
C ALA A 12 -2.57 -21.85 -71.95
N VAL A 13 -2.75 -22.18 -70.66
CA VAL A 13 -3.98 -22.51 -69.88
C VAL A 13 -3.61 -22.31 -68.39
N GLY A 14 -4.36 -21.57 -67.54
CA GLY A 14 -5.58 -21.99 -66.80
C GLY A 14 -5.20 -22.34 -65.33
N LEU A 15 -5.95 -22.10 -64.27
CA LEU A 15 -7.30 -21.61 -64.03
C LEU A 15 -7.39 -21.22 -62.53
N LEU A 16 -8.23 -20.25 -62.20
CA LEU A 16 -8.51 -19.76 -60.85
C LEU A 16 -9.84 -20.34 -60.33
N LEU A 17 -9.88 -20.63 -59.02
CA LEU A 17 -11.00 -20.56 -58.06
C LEU A 17 -11.87 -21.79 -57.70
N ALA A 18 -11.90 -21.96 -56.36
CA ALA A 18 -13.02 -22.23 -55.45
C ALA A 18 -13.56 -23.67 -55.29
N ALA A 19 -13.36 -24.24 -54.09
CA ALA A 19 -14.47 -24.57 -53.15
C ALA A 19 -13.92 -25.19 -51.85
N ALA A 20 -14.71 -25.03 -50.79
CA ALA A 20 -14.47 -25.39 -49.40
C ALA A 20 -14.18 -26.89 -49.14
N GLY A 21 -13.48 -27.18 -48.03
CA GLY A 21 -13.59 -28.47 -47.34
C GLY A 21 -12.27 -29.11 -46.91
N ALA A 22 -12.07 -29.16 -45.59
CA ALA A 22 -11.38 -30.20 -44.82
C ALA A 22 -9.88 -30.52 -45.09
N CYS A 23 -9.09 -30.32 -44.03
CA CYS A 23 -7.95 -31.14 -43.59
C CYS A 23 -6.84 -31.48 -44.59
N TRP A 24 -5.72 -30.75 -44.50
CA TRP A 24 -4.43 -31.44 -44.37
C TRP A 24 -3.46 -30.66 -43.48
N VAL A 25 -3.26 -31.25 -42.30
CA VAL A 25 -2.32 -30.87 -41.26
C VAL A 25 -0.91 -31.18 -41.76
N VAL A 26 -0.17 -30.18 -42.26
CA VAL A 26 1.30 -30.27 -42.32
C VAL A 26 1.85 -29.74 -41.01
N ARG A 27 2.06 -30.73 -40.16
CA ARG A 27 2.57 -30.73 -38.80
C ARG A 27 4.05 -30.36 -38.81
N THR A 28 4.41 -29.08 -38.84
CA THR A 28 5.70 -28.66 -38.25
C THR A 28 5.50 -28.57 -36.74
N ASN A 29 5.72 -29.73 -36.13
CA ASN A 29 5.59 -30.02 -34.72
C ASN A 29 6.61 -29.20 -33.90
N SER A 30 6.33 -27.92 -33.69
CA SER A 30 6.72 -27.26 -32.44
C SER A 30 5.48 -27.19 -31.57
N ARG A 31 5.11 -28.34 -30.99
CA ARG A 31 4.36 -28.32 -29.74
C ARG A 31 5.21 -27.52 -28.76
N ARG A 32 4.96 -26.20 -28.69
CA ARG A 32 4.99 -25.50 -27.40
C ARG A 32 3.90 -26.16 -26.58
N THR A 33 4.22 -27.33 -26.03
CA THR A 33 3.50 -27.82 -24.88
C THR A 33 3.52 -26.69 -23.86
N ALA A 34 2.40 -26.47 -23.19
CA ALA A 34 2.36 -25.66 -22.00
C ALA A 34 3.34 -26.27 -20.99
N GLU A 35 4.61 -25.89 -21.09
CA GLU A 35 5.65 -26.30 -20.16
C GLU A 35 5.39 -25.51 -18.88
N SER A 36 4.59 -26.14 -18.02
CA SER A 36 4.73 -26.15 -16.57
C SER A 36 5.73 -25.12 -16.01
N PRO A 37 5.34 -24.25 -15.06
CA PRO A 37 6.24 -23.31 -14.38
C PRO A 37 7.39 -23.97 -13.58
N TRP A 38 7.50 -25.30 -13.65
CA TRP A 38 8.59 -26.15 -13.15
C TRP A 38 9.71 -26.39 -14.16
N ALA A 39 9.97 -25.46 -15.08
CA ALA A 39 11.21 -25.49 -15.87
C ALA A 39 12.41 -25.19 -14.94
N VAL A 40 12.76 -26.17 -14.10
CA VAL A 40 14.11 -26.35 -13.59
C VAL A 40 14.98 -26.37 -14.83
N GLU A 41 15.64 -25.25 -15.13
CA GLU A 41 16.63 -25.04 -16.19
C GLU A 41 16.76 -26.26 -17.10
N THR A 42 15.93 -26.31 -18.15
CA THR A 42 15.96 -27.37 -19.17
C THR A 42 17.36 -27.54 -19.76
N SER A 43 18.20 -26.51 -19.68
CA SER A 43 19.64 -26.52 -19.92
C SER A 43 20.43 -27.51 -19.04
N CYS A 44 20.16 -27.55 -17.73
CA CYS A 44 20.88 -28.37 -16.74
C CYS A 44 20.31 -29.79 -16.64
N GLY A 45 18.98 -29.93 -16.76
CA GLY A 45 18.28 -31.21 -16.68
C GLY A 45 18.70 -32.22 -17.75
N GLY A 46 19.16 -31.74 -18.92
CA GLY A 46 19.67 -32.62 -20.00
C GLY A 46 20.92 -33.41 -19.62
N CYS A 47 21.83 -32.82 -18.84
CA CYS A 47 23.06 -33.48 -18.38
C CYS A 47 22.95 -34.02 -16.94
N HIS A 48 22.13 -33.40 -16.08
CA HIS A 48 22.00 -33.72 -14.66
C HIS A 48 20.58 -34.19 -14.28
N ALA A 49 19.97 -35.04 -15.11
CA ALA A 49 18.56 -35.42 -14.99
C ALA A 49 18.15 -35.96 -13.61
N ALA A 50 19.01 -36.76 -12.97
CA ALA A 50 18.73 -37.29 -11.63
C ALA A 50 18.67 -36.20 -10.56
N ILE A 51 19.65 -35.29 -10.55
CA ILE A 51 19.74 -34.17 -9.60
C ILE A 51 18.61 -33.17 -9.83
N ALA A 52 18.31 -32.85 -11.10
CA ALA A 52 17.22 -31.95 -11.45
C ALA A 52 15.86 -32.49 -10.96
N ARG A 53 15.61 -33.81 -11.10
CA ARG A 53 14.37 -34.44 -10.62
C ARG A 53 14.24 -34.38 -9.10
N THR A 54 15.29 -34.69 -8.35
CA THR A 54 15.22 -34.65 -6.87
C THR A 54 15.10 -33.22 -6.36
N PHE A 55 15.81 -32.27 -6.99
CA PHE A 55 15.75 -30.85 -6.65
C PHE A 55 14.37 -30.24 -6.90
N ALA A 56 13.72 -30.58 -8.03
CA ALA A 56 12.36 -30.16 -8.36
C ALA A 56 11.33 -30.55 -7.28
N GLY A 57 11.54 -31.68 -6.61
CA GLY A 57 10.68 -32.17 -5.52
C GLY A 57 10.95 -31.51 -4.16
N SER A 58 12.04 -30.75 -4.01
CA SER A 58 12.44 -30.16 -2.73
C SER A 58 11.45 -29.08 -2.26
N ALA A 59 11.40 -28.82 -0.96
CA ALA A 59 10.59 -27.73 -0.42
C ALA A 59 11.14 -26.34 -0.81
N LYS A 60 12.45 -26.26 -1.09
CA LYS A 60 13.16 -25.03 -1.49
C LYS A 60 12.73 -24.57 -2.89
N VAL A 61 12.74 -25.44 -3.90
CA VAL A 61 12.26 -25.06 -5.25
C VAL A 61 10.78 -24.67 -5.25
N ARG A 62 10.00 -25.29 -4.36
CA ARG A 62 8.57 -25.02 -4.24
C ARG A 62 8.24 -23.79 -3.39
N SER A 63 9.24 -23.13 -2.80
CA SER A 63 9.01 -22.06 -1.82
C SER A 63 8.53 -20.76 -2.44
N PHE A 64 8.72 -20.56 -3.75
CA PHE A 64 8.21 -19.43 -4.52
C PHE A 64 7.86 -19.89 -5.93
N ARG A 65 6.67 -19.55 -6.42
CA ARG A 65 6.21 -19.94 -7.76
C ARG A 65 5.44 -18.80 -8.41
N THR A 66 5.74 -18.53 -9.66
CA THR A 66 4.89 -17.75 -10.56
C THR A 66 3.67 -18.58 -10.94
N LEU A 67 2.50 -17.93 -10.98
CA LEU A 67 1.23 -18.55 -11.33
C LEU A 67 0.69 -17.92 -12.62
N PRO A 68 1.05 -18.45 -13.81
CA PRO A 68 0.49 -17.96 -15.07
C PRO A 68 -1.00 -18.33 -15.20
N PRO A 69 -1.72 -17.72 -16.16
CA PRO A 69 -3.09 -18.12 -16.47
C PRO A 69 -3.21 -19.62 -16.72
N GLY A 70 -4.24 -20.24 -16.16
CA GLY A 70 -4.43 -21.69 -16.21
C GLY A 70 -3.61 -22.50 -15.20
N ALA A 71 -2.77 -21.88 -14.36
CA ALA A 71 -2.01 -22.58 -13.31
C ALA A 71 -2.70 -22.61 -11.94
N TRP A 72 -3.85 -21.93 -11.77
CA TRP A 72 -4.59 -21.93 -10.52
C TRP A 72 -5.18 -23.31 -10.21
N ARG A 73 -5.02 -23.78 -8.97
CA ARG A 73 -5.47 -25.12 -8.54
C ARG A 73 -6.20 -25.12 -7.21
N GLU A 74 -6.21 -24.02 -6.47
CA GLU A 74 -6.90 -23.99 -5.17
C GLU A 74 -8.40 -23.81 -5.36
N PRO A 75 -9.23 -24.37 -4.47
CA PRO A 75 -10.68 -24.22 -4.58
C PRO A 75 -11.09 -22.77 -4.33
N ALA A 76 -12.25 -22.40 -4.88
CA ALA A 76 -12.90 -21.14 -4.52
C ALA A 76 -13.15 -21.08 -3.01
N GLY A 77 -13.18 -19.88 -2.46
CA GLY A 77 -13.23 -19.71 -1.01
C GLY A 77 -13.76 -18.36 -0.58
N ARG A 78 -14.13 -18.29 0.70
CA ARG A 78 -14.57 -17.06 1.36
C ARG A 78 -13.94 -16.98 2.73
N VAL A 79 -13.40 -15.81 3.07
CA VAL A 79 -12.89 -15.48 4.40
C VAL A 79 -13.65 -14.26 4.89
N ASP A 80 -14.41 -14.43 5.96
CA ASP A 80 -15.08 -13.34 6.67
C ASP A 80 -14.17 -12.86 7.80
N HIS A 81 -13.58 -11.68 7.60
CA HIS A 81 -12.70 -11.07 8.57
C HIS A 81 -13.44 -9.99 9.36
N ARG A 82 -14.18 -10.44 10.38
CA ARG A 82 -14.96 -9.58 11.28
C ARG A 82 -14.19 -8.39 11.86
N PRO A 83 -12.92 -8.54 12.34
CA PRO A 83 -12.20 -7.42 12.93
C PRO A 83 -12.03 -6.22 12.00
N SER A 84 -11.85 -6.46 10.68
CA SER A 84 -11.73 -5.40 9.69
C SER A 84 -13.04 -5.09 8.95
N GLU A 85 -14.15 -5.75 9.30
CA GLU A 85 -15.45 -5.63 8.60
C GLU A 85 -15.31 -5.88 7.08
N ARG A 86 -14.57 -6.94 6.69
CA ARG A 86 -14.29 -7.25 5.29
C ARG A 86 -14.56 -8.71 4.98
N ILE A 87 -15.09 -8.94 3.79
CA ILE A 87 -15.19 -10.27 3.20
C ILE A 87 -14.20 -10.35 2.04
N TYR A 88 -13.39 -11.39 2.06
CA TYR A 88 -12.54 -11.78 0.95
C TYR A 88 -13.12 -13.01 0.26
N THR A 89 -13.26 -12.96 -1.05
CA THR A 89 -13.60 -14.11 -1.88
C THR A 89 -12.43 -14.45 -2.79
N VAL A 90 -12.19 -15.74 -2.97
CA VAL A 90 -11.19 -16.26 -3.88
C VAL A 90 -11.89 -17.07 -4.94
N GLU A 91 -11.67 -16.73 -6.20
CA GLU A 91 -12.33 -17.33 -7.34
C GLU A 91 -11.32 -17.59 -8.46
N ALA A 92 -11.71 -18.44 -9.41
CA ALA A 92 -10.91 -18.71 -10.59
C ALA A 92 -11.63 -18.17 -11.83
N ILE A 93 -10.98 -17.25 -12.56
CA ILE A 93 -11.46 -16.76 -13.85
C ILE A 93 -10.41 -17.14 -14.89
N ASP A 94 -10.82 -17.90 -15.92
CA ASP A 94 -9.95 -18.42 -16.97
C ASP A 94 -8.71 -19.17 -16.43
N GLY A 95 -8.90 -19.89 -15.32
CA GLY A 95 -7.83 -20.63 -14.63
C GLY A 95 -6.78 -19.75 -13.95
N SER A 96 -7.04 -18.46 -13.78
CA SER A 96 -6.29 -17.50 -12.97
C SER A 96 -7.00 -17.26 -11.65
N GLY A 97 -6.27 -17.25 -10.54
CA GLY A 97 -6.85 -16.95 -9.23
C GLY A 97 -7.04 -15.45 -9.06
N LEU A 98 -8.19 -15.04 -8.55
CA LEU A 98 -8.49 -13.66 -8.17
C LEU A 98 -8.91 -13.61 -6.71
N VAL A 99 -8.52 -12.54 -6.01
CA VAL A 99 -9.03 -12.20 -4.70
C VAL A 99 -9.86 -10.94 -4.83
N THR A 100 -11.09 -10.99 -4.35
CA THR A 100 -12.01 -9.86 -4.29
C THR A 100 -12.29 -9.50 -2.84
N ARG A 101 -12.25 -8.21 -2.51
CA ARG A 101 -12.63 -7.66 -1.22
C ARG A 101 -13.93 -6.89 -1.35
N ARG A 102 -14.84 -7.13 -0.41
CA ARG A 102 -16.03 -6.31 -0.15
C ARG A 102 -16.01 -5.85 1.29
N ASP A 103 -16.13 -4.54 1.51
CA ASP A 103 -16.31 -3.96 2.83
C ASP A 103 -17.77 -4.15 3.28
N THR A 104 -17.98 -4.62 4.52
CA THR A 104 -19.33 -4.88 5.08
C THR A 104 -19.78 -3.81 6.08
N SER A 105 -18.95 -2.80 6.33
CA SER A 105 -19.33 -1.70 7.20
C SER A 105 -20.54 -0.94 6.62
N ASP A 106 -21.38 -0.37 7.48
CA ASP A 106 -22.47 0.54 7.07
C ASP A 106 -21.98 1.72 6.22
N ALA A 107 -20.66 1.97 6.22
CA ALA A 107 -20.01 3.05 5.49
C ALA A 107 -19.54 2.68 4.07
N ALA A 108 -19.62 1.40 3.72
CA ALA A 108 -19.22 0.90 2.42
C ALA A 108 -20.17 1.43 1.35
N GLU A 109 -19.60 1.85 0.22
CA GLU A 109 -20.40 2.03 -0.99
C GLU A 109 -20.85 0.63 -1.46
N PRO A 110 -22.12 0.45 -1.88
CA PRO A 110 -22.67 -0.87 -2.25
C PRO A 110 -21.81 -1.62 -3.30
N ASP A 111 -21.17 -0.87 -4.19
CA ASP A 111 -20.36 -1.37 -5.29
C ASP A 111 -18.84 -1.13 -5.10
N ALA A 112 -18.40 -0.69 -3.91
CA ALA A 112 -16.97 -0.56 -3.60
C ALA A 112 -16.33 -1.93 -3.41
N VAL A 113 -16.01 -2.55 -4.54
CA VAL A 113 -15.35 -3.84 -4.63
C VAL A 113 -13.94 -3.64 -5.15
N TRP A 114 -12.97 -4.25 -4.46
CA TRP A 114 -11.60 -4.28 -4.93
C TRP A 114 -11.25 -5.69 -5.39
N THR A 115 -10.62 -5.83 -6.56
CA THR A 115 -10.20 -7.14 -7.09
C THR A 115 -8.73 -7.12 -7.49
N GLY A 116 -8.00 -8.19 -7.16
CA GLY A 116 -6.60 -8.34 -7.50
C GLY A 116 -6.27 -9.76 -7.97
N SER A 117 -5.31 -9.84 -8.88
CA SER A 117 -4.79 -11.10 -9.39
C SER A 117 -3.89 -11.80 -8.38
N ILE A 118 -3.87 -13.13 -8.46
CA ILE A 118 -2.93 -13.99 -7.77
C ILE A 118 -1.83 -14.39 -8.77
N ASP A 119 -0.69 -13.70 -8.70
CA ASP A 119 0.40 -13.87 -9.67
C ASP A 119 1.52 -14.78 -9.16
N PHE A 120 1.62 -14.94 -7.83
CA PHE A 120 2.63 -15.77 -7.20
C PHE A 120 2.08 -16.54 -6.00
N SER A 121 2.71 -17.67 -5.70
CA SER A 121 2.55 -18.36 -4.42
C SER A 121 3.87 -18.48 -3.68
N VAL A 122 3.82 -18.27 -2.37
CA VAL A 122 4.94 -18.38 -1.44
C VAL A 122 4.63 -19.48 -0.43
N GLY A 123 5.63 -20.31 -0.17
CA GLY A 123 5.57 -21.44 0.74
C GLY A 123 5.53 -22.79 0.02
N SER A 124 6.10 -23.81 0.66
CA SER A 124 6.30 -25.15 0.08
C SER A 124 5.02 -25.92 -0.26
N GLY A 125 3.83 -25.39 0.08
CA GLY A 125 2.55 -26.06 -0.13
C GLY A 125 2.20 -27.13 0.89
N ARG A 126 3.09 -27.45 1.84
CA ARG A 126 2.86 -28.52 2.84
C ARG A 126 1.98 -28.10 4.01
N ARG A 127 2.01 -26.81 4.38
CA ARG A 127 1.25 -26.28 5.52
C ARG A 127 0.44 -25.06 5.14
N VAL A 128 1.10 -24.08 4.51
CA VAL A 128 0.47 -22.82 4.09
C VAL A 128 1.02 -22.42 2.72
N ARG A 129 0.16 -21.81 1.91
CA ARG A 129 0.52 -21.04 0.71
C ARG A 129 -0.03 -19.63 0.88
N SER A 130 0.89 -18.68 1.00
CA SER A 130 0.56 -17.26 0.89
C SER A 130 0.61 -16.87 -0.58
N PHE A 131 -0.17 -15.86 -0.96
CA PHE A 131 -0.26 -15.43 -2.34
C PHE A 131 0.19 -13.99 -2.49
N LEU A 132 0.79 -13.67 -3.63
CA LEU A 132 1.22 -12.32 -3.95
C LEU A 132 0.63 -11.88 -5.28
N ARG A 133 0.44 -10.57 -5.41
CA ARG A 133 0.10 -9.88 -6.65
C ARG A 133 1.32 -9.15 -7.20
N ARG A 134 1.43 -9.05 -8.52
CA ARG A 134 2.42 -8.23 -9.21
C ARG A 134 1.92 -6.79 -9.33
N THR A 135 2.75 -5.81 -8.98
CA THR A 135 2.46 -4.39 -9.19
C THR A 135 3.71 -3.66 -9.71
N PRO A 136 3.58 -2.44 -10.27
CA PRO A 136 4.72 -1.64 -10.72
C PRO A 136 5.75 -1.37 -9.61
N ALA A 137 5.28 -1.14 -8.38
CA ALA A 137 6.11 -0.92 -7.19
C ALA A 137 6.71 -2.21 -6.60
N GLY A 138 6.49 -3.36 -7.25
CA GLY A 138 6.92 -4.68 -6.80
C GLY A 138 5.80 -5.53 -6.18
N PRO A 139 6.06 -6.82 -5.92
CA PRO A 139 5.02 -7.73 -5.47
C PRO A 139 4.42 -7.32 -4.12
N LYS A 140 3.09 -7.46 -3.99
CA LYS A 140 2.34 -7.18 -2.76
C LYS A 140 1.74 -8.45 -2.20
N VAL A 141 1.70 -8.58 -0.88
CA VAL A 141 1.08 -9.72 -0.18
C VAL A 141 -0.44 -9.60 -0.26
N LEU A 142 -1.11 -10.70 -0.58
CA LEU A 142 -2.56 -10.78 -0.57
C LEU A 142 -3.07 -11.16 0.84
N PRO A 143 -4.24 -10.64 1.26
CA PRO A 143 -4.74 -10.77 2.63
C PRO A 143 -5.19 -12.18 3.02
N VAL A 144 -5.31 -13.11 2.06
CA VAL A 144 -5.77 -14.49 2.29
C VAL A 144 -4.70 -15.50 1.89
N ALA A 145 -4.69 -16.63 2.60
CA ALA A 145 -3.77 -17.73 2.36
C ALA A 145 -4.51 -19.08 2.41
N TRP A 146 -3.95 -20.07 1.72
CA TRP A 146 -4.45 -21.44 1.73
C TRP A 146 -3.67 -22.29 2.74
N TYR A 147 -4.35 -22.78 3.76
CA TYR A 147 -3.80 -23.69 4.77
C TYR A 147 -4.03 -25.13 4.29
N ALA A 148 -2.97 -25.78 3.83
CA ALA A 148 -3.00 -27.06 3.10
C ALA A 148 -3.02 -28.32 3.99
N GLN A 149 -3.13 -28.16 5.31
CA GLN A 149 -3.35 -29.28 6.24
C GLN A 149 -4.70 -29.95 5.91
N ARG A 150 -4.93 -31.22 6.24
CA ARG A 150 -6.18 -31.91 5.85
C ARG A 150 -7.22 -31.82 6.97
N PRO A 151 -8.45 -31.32 6.71
CA PRO A 151 -8.93 -30.72 5.46
C PRO A 151 -8.36 -29.31 5.24
N GLY A 152 -8.09 -28.97 3.98
CA GLY A 152 -7.52 -27.66 3.62
C GLY A 152 -8.56 -26.55 3.73
N HIS A 153 -8.15 -25.35 4.11
CA HIS A 153 -9.06 -24.22 4.28
C HIS A 153 -8.42 -22.87 3.96
N TRP A 154 -9.29 -21.90 3.72
CA TRP A 154 -8.93 -20.49 3.56
C TRP A 154 -8.93 -19.77 4.90
N TRP A 155 -7.92 -18.94 5.13
CA TRP A 155 -7.86 -18.05 6.28
C TRP A 155 -7.04 -16.79 5.94
N MET A 156 -6.96 -15.85 6.88
CA MET A 156 -6.08 -14.69 6.74
C MET A 156 -4.63 -15.13 6.55
N ALA A 157 -3.93 -14.40 5.69
CA ALA A 157 -2.49 -14.55 5.53
C ALA A 157 -1.78 -14.22 6.86
N PRO A 158 -0.59 -14.80 7.12
CA PRO A 158 0.19 -14.45 8.30
C PRO A 158 0.41 -12.93 8.41
N GLY A 159 0.08 -12.34 9.58
CA GLY A 159 0.18 -10.90 9.84
C GLY A 159 -1.05 -10.07 9.45
N TYR A 160 -2.13 -10.70 9.00
CA TYR A 160 -3.39 -10.04 8.60
C TYR A 160 -4.56 -10.29 9.56
N ASP A 161 -4.30 -10.87 10.72
CA ASP A 161 -5.27 -11.23 11.76
C ASP A 161 -5.81 -10.03 12.56
N THR A 162 -5.27 -8.83 12.34
CA THR A 162 -5.68 -7.62 13.05
C THR A 162 -6.65 -6.77 12.22
N ALA A 163 -7.48 -5.97 12.89
CA ALA A 163 -8.42 -5.05 12.24
C ALA A 163 -7.73 -4.05 11.28
N ARG A 164 -6.53 -3.59 11.62
CA ARG A 164 -5.76 -2.56 10.90
C ARG A 164 -4.60 -3.16 10.09
N HIS A 165 -4.90 -4.15 9.26
CA HIS A 165 -3.91 -4.74 8.37
C HIS A 165 -3.78 -3.93 7.06
N PRO A 166 -2.64 -3.98 6.35
CA PRO A 166 -2.37 -3.21 5.13
C PRO A 166 -3.24 -3.60 3.91
N ASP A 167 -3.97 -4.71 3.99
CA ASP A 167 -4.81 -5.22 2.90
C ASP A 167 -3.94 -5.53 1.67
N PHE A 168 -4.28 -5.07 0.48
CA PHE A 168 -3.51 -5.35 -0.74
C PHE A 168 -2.23 -4.53 -0.89
N ARG A 169 -1.85 -3.73 0.12
CA ARG A 169 -0.77 -2.74 0.02
C ARG A 169 0.57 -3.19 0.60
N ALA A 170 0.59 -4.30 1.34
CA ALA A 170 1.80 -4.76 2.01
C ALA A 170 2.88 -5.15 0.99
N PRO A 171 4.08 -4.55 1.03
CA PRO A 171 5.16 -4.98 0.16
C PRO A 171 5.61 -6.39 0.56
N ALA A 172 5.75 -7.28 -0.43
CA ALA A 172 6.32 -8.61 -0.23
C ALA A 172 7.86 -8.60 -0.23
N ALA A 173 8.43 -7.51 -0.74
CA ALA A 173 9.87 -7.26 -0.88
C ALA A 173 10.64 -7.35 0.44
N THR A 174 10.00 -7.01 1.55
CA THR A 174 10.65 -6.90 2.87
C THR A 174 10.45 -8.12 3.76
N THR A 175 9.58 -9.05 3.37
CA THR A 175 9.10 -10.13 4.26
C THR A 175 9.24 -11.51 3.64
N CYS A 176 8.69 -11.72 2.45
CA CYS A 176 8.57 -13.05 1.86
C CYS A 176 9.58 -13.29 0.73
N VAL A 177 9.72 -12.31 -0.17
CA VAL A 177 10.46 -12.47 -1.44
C VAL A 177 11.96 -12.75 -1.21
N PRO A 178 12.68 -12.03 -0.32
CA PRO A 178 14.11 -12.30 -0.13
C PRO A 178 14.37 -13.74 0.29
N CYS A 179 13.59 -14.31 1.21
CA CYS A 179 13.85 -15.66 1.72
C CYS A 179 13.39 -16.76 0.76
N HIS A 180 12.34 -16.50 -0.02
CA HIS A 180 11.67 -17.52 -0.81
C HIS A 180 12.06 -17.53 -2.29
N SER A 181 12.67 -16.45 -2.79
CA SER A 181 13.09 -16.29 -4.19
C SER A 181 14.61 -16.40 -4.36
N GLY A 182 15.07 -16.60 -5.59
CA GLY A 182 16.49 -16.64 -5.94
C GLY A 182 17.10 -15.28 -6.30
N SER A 183 16.41 -14.17 -6.01
CA SER A 183 16.68 -12.85 -6.63
C SER A 183 17.36 -11.84 -5.71
N HIS A 184 18.23 -12.27 -4.78
CA HIS A 184 18.87 -11.40 -3.77
C HIS A 184 19.50 -10.10 -4.31
N ASP A 185 20.07 -10.14 -5.52
CA ASP A 185 20.76 -8.98 -6.11
C ASP A 185 19.94 -8.23 -7.17
N ARG A 186 18.73 -8.72 -7.51
CA ARG A 186 17.94 -8.21 -8.67
C ARG A 186 16.73 -7.35 -8.29
N GLY A 187 16.54 -7.11 -6.99
CA GLY A 187 15.41 -6.33 -6.47
C GLY A 187 14.07 -7.08 -6.50
N PRO A 188 13.05 -6.58 -5.79
CA PRO A 188 11.81 -7.30 -5.53
C PRO A 188 10.91 -7.48 -6.75
N THR A 189 11.05 -6.64 -7.78
CA THR A 189 10.27 -6.70 -9.03
C THR A 189 10.67 -7.89 -9.92
N GLN A 190 11.88 -8.44 -9.71
CA GLN A 190 12.46 -9.54 -10.48
C GLN A 190 12.50 -10.85 -9.68
N ALA A 191 11.56 -11.05 -8.75
CA ALA A 191 11.48 -12.27 -7.97
C ALA A 191 11.33 -13.52 -8.87
N GLU A 192 12.37 -14.36 -8.87
CA GLU A 192 12.42 -15.62 -9.59
C GLU A 192 12.42 -16.80 -8.59
N PRO A 193 11.84 -17.96 -8.95
CA PRO A 193 12.00 -19.17 -8.16
C PRO A 193 13.47 -19.52 -7.94
N ILE A 194 13.77 -20.18 -6.82
CA ILE A 194 15.13 -20.68 -6.55
C ILE A 194 15.46 -21.77 -7.58
N GLY A 195 16.44 -21.50 -8.46
CA GLY A 195 16.85 -22.36 -9.56
C GLY A 195 18.28 -22.89 -9.42
N CYS A 196 18.73 -23.71 -10.38
CA CYS A 196 20.09 -24.28 -10.36
C CYS A 196 21.15 -23.18 -10.47
N GLN A 197 20.95 -22.18 -11.34
CA GLN A 197 21.85 -21.05 -11.54
C GLN A 197 21.90 -20.08 -10.37
N THR A 198 20.85 -20.02 -9.55
CA THR A 198 20.83 -19.24 -8.30
C THR A 198 21.92 -19.76 -7.34
N CYS A 199 22.07 -21.08 -7.25
CA CYS A 199 23.04 -21.70 -6.36
C CYS A 199 24.41 -21.92 -7.03
N HIS A 200 24.43 -22.27 -8.32
CA HIS A 200 25.63 -22.69 -9.05
C HIS A 200 26.25 -21.62 -9.97
N GLY A 201 25.62 -20.44 -10.08
CA GLY A 201 26.04 -19.38 -11.00
C GLY A 201 25.53 -19.58 -12.44
N PRO A 202 25.82 -18.65 -13.36
CA PRO A 202 25.20 -18.61 -14.68
C PRO A 202 25.56 -19.83 -15.55
N ALA A 203 24.54 -20.62 -15.89
CA ALA A 203 24.69 -21.89 -16.62
C ALA A 203 25.24 -21.74 -18.06
N ALA A 204 25.11 -20.56 -18.68
CA ALA A 204 25.40 -20.37 -20.11
C ALA A 204 26.87 -20.64 -20.49
N ALA A 205 27.83 -20.19 -19.67
CA ALA A 205 29.25 -20.46 -19.91
C ALA A 205 29.58 -21.95 -19.74
N HIS A 206 29.03 -22.55 -18.69
CA HIS A 206 29.21 -23.97 -18.39
C HIS A 206 28.67 -24.88 -19.52
N VAL A 207 27.43 -24.63 -19.96
CA VAL A 207 26.79 -25.40 -21.04
C VAL A 207 27.55 -25.25 -22.36
N ARG A 208 28.05 -24.05 -22.70
CA ARG A 208 28.87 -23.83 -23.90
C ARG A 208 30.15 -24.68 -23.86
N THR A 209 30.88 -24.65 -22.75
CA THR A 209 32.14 -25.41 -22.63
C THR A 209 31.90 -26.93 -22.63
N ALA A 210 30.87 -27.41 -21.93
CA ALA A 210 30.53 -28.83 -21.90
C ALA A 210 30.16 -29.36 -23.30
N ARG A 211 29.42 -28.57 -24.09
CA ARG A 211 29.02 -28.92 -25.47
C ARG A 211 30.18 -28.90 -26.46
N GLN A 212 31.20 -28.07 -26.23
CA GLN A 212 32.37 -27.97 -27.11
C GLN A 212 33.41 -29.06 -26.87
N ALA A 213 33.59 -29.51 -25.62
CA ALA A 213 34.76 -30.31 -25.25
C ALA A 213 34.47 -31.79 -24.95
N ASN A 214 33.20 -32.21 -24.87
CA ASN A 214 32.81 -33.55 -24.36
C ASN A 214 33.52 -33.92 -23.03
N ALA A 215 33.93 -32.90 -22.27
CA ALA A 215 34.83 -33.03 -21.14
C ALA A 215 34.06 -32.89 -19.83
N ARG A 216 34.39 -33.72 -18.83
CA ARG A 216 33.95 -33.53 -17.44
C ARG A 216 34.69 -32.33 -16.85
N LEU A 217 34.17 -31.13 -17.03
CA LEU A 217 34.64 -29.98 -16.28
C LEU A 217 34.28 -30.14 -14.79
N LYS A 218 35.30 -30.25 -13.94
CA LYS A 218 35.14 -30.01 -12.50
C LYS A 218 34.95 -28.50 -12.33
N LEU A 219 33.71 -28.09 -12.07
CA LEU A 219 33.43 -26.73 -11.62
C LEU A 219 34.22 -26.43 -10.33
N PRO A 220 34.58 -25.17 -10.08
CA PRO A 220 35.06 -24.75 -8.77
C PRO A 220 34.07 -25.24 -7.71
N ARG A 221 34.57 -25.86 -6.63
CA ARG A 221 33.71 -26.21 -5.50
C ARG A 221 33.00 -24.94 -5.07
N LEU A 222 31.67 -25.02 -4.97
CA LEU A 222 30.87 -23.98 -4.35
C LEU A 222 31.52 -23.60 -3.02
N ASP A 223 31.77 -22.30 -2.82
CA ASP A 223 31.80 -21.76 -1.47
C ASP A 223 30.36 -21.80 -0.97
N GLY A 224 29.91 -23.02 -0.59
CA GLY A 224 28.52 -23.33 -0.27
C GLY A 224 27.99 -22.51 0.90
N THR A 225 28.89 -21.86 1.65
CA THR A 225 28.57 -20.89 2.67
C THR A 225 28.08 -19.58 2.06
N LYS A 226 28.79 -19.00 1.08
CA LYS A 226 28.39 -17.72 0.45
C LYS A 226 27.04 -17.78 -0.28
N SER A 227 26.81 -18.85 -1.06
CA SER A 227 25.54 -19.00 -1.80
C SER A 227 24.33 -19.22 -0.87
N CYS A 228 24.54 -19.78 0.32
CA CYS A 228 23.48 -19.98 1.31
C CYS A 228 23.31 -18.76 2.24
N ILE A 229 24.39 -18.04 2.54
CA ILE A 229 24.40 -16.83 3.37
C ILE A 229 23.48 -15.75 2.77
N GLY A 230 23.41 -15.59 1.44
CA GLY A 230 22.47 -14.64 0.84
C GLY A 230 20.99 -14.89 1.21
N CYS A 231 20.58 -16.17 1.28
CA CYS A 231 19.21 -16.57 1.65
C CYS A 231 18.99 -16.68 3.17
N HIS A 232 20.05 -16.98 3.92
CA HIS A 232 20.00 -17.43 5.31
C HIS A 232 20.82 -16.57 6.28
N SER A 233 21.25 -15.39 5.86
CA SER A 233 21.89 -14.36 6.69
C SER A 233 21.13 -13.05 6.52
N GLY A 234 21.09 -12.25 7.58
CA GLY A 234 20.29 -11.02 7.66
C GLY A 234 20.78 -9.85 6.80
N ALA A 235 21.31 -10.10 5.60
CA ALA A 235 21.71 -9.06 4.68
C ALA A 235 20.48 -8.41 4.02
N GLY A 236 19.89 -7.42 4.70
CA GLY A 236 18.96 -6.48 4.06
C GLY A 236 17.84 -5.93 4.93
N HIS A 237 17.39 -6.63 5.97
CA HIS A 237 16.30 -6.15 6.82
C HIS A 237 16.54 -6.57 8.27
N GLY A 238 16.80 -5.58 9.13
CA GLY A 238 16.81 -5.78 10.57
C GLY A 238 15.40 -6.08 11.05
N SER A 239 15.17 -7.31 11.51
CA SER A 239 14.01 -7.65 12.32
C SER A 239 14.24 -7.19 13.76
N GLU A 240 13.26 -6.51 14.33
CA GLU A 240 13.30 -5.80 15.62
C GLU A 240 13.31 -6.71 16.88
N SER A 241 13.78 -7.97 16.79
CA SER A 241 13.69 -8.88 17.94
C SER A 241 14.87 -8.72 18.92
N GLY A 242 14.87 -7.61 19.66
CA GLY A 242 15.86 -7.26 20.68
C GLY A 242 15.87 -8.14 21.94
N ARG A 243 15.63 -9.46 21.83
CA ARG A 243 15.60 -10.39 22.98
C ARG A 243 16.26 -11.74 22.67
N GLY A 244 17.53 -11.77 22.26
CA GLY A 244 18.34 -13.01 22.22
C GLY A 244 17.74 -14.21 21.44
N GLY A 245 16.72 -13.96 20.61
CA GLY A 245 15.90 -14.95 19.93
C GLY A 245 16.56 -15.45 18.65
N LEU A 246 16.04 -16.55 18.11
CA LEU A 246 16.41 -17.03 16.80
C LEU A 246 15.53 -16.33 15.76
N ASP A 247 16.13 -15.51 14.90
CA ASP A 247 15.42 -14.86 13.79
C ASP A 247 15.36 -15.76 12.56
N LEU A 248 14.34 -15.54 11.72
CA LEU A 248 14.00 -16.34 10.53
C LEU A 248 15.18 -16.62 9.59
N ASN A 249 16.08 -15.64 9.43
CA ASN A 249 17.21 -15.70 8.48
C ASN A 249 18.56 -15.64 9.18
N SER A 250 18.68 -16.09 10.43
CA SER A 250 19.94 -16.01 11.16
C SER A 250 20.79 -17.28 11.06
N ALA A 251 20.35 -18.33 10.35
CA ALA A 251 21.02 -19.63 10.35
C ALA A 251 22.48 -19.57 9.84
N GLY A 252 22.75 -18.81 8.78
CA GLY A 252 24.10 -18.58 8.24
C GLY A 252 24.97 -17.78 9.20
N ASP A 253 24.45 -16.65 9.70
CA ASP A 253 25.13 -15.82 10.70
C ASP A 253 25.46 -16.62 11.97
N ARG A 254 24.54 -17.44 12.44
CA ARG A 254 24.71 -18.26 13.63
C ARG A 254 25.70 -19.40 13.44
N LEU A 255 25.74 -20.01 12.24
CA LEU A 255 26.82 -20.94 11.90
C LEU A 255 28.18 -20.24 11.89
N ALA A 256 28.27 -19.04 11.31
CA ALA A 256 29.51 -18.26 11.24
C ALA A 256 30.07 -17.91 12.62
N LEU A 257 29.21 -17.76 13.64
CA LEU A 257 29.62 -17.54 15.03
C LEU A 257 30.15 -18.81 15.73
N SER A 258 29.95 -19.99 15.16
CA SER A 258 30.36 -21.26 15.76
C SER A 258 31.87 -21.44 15.72
N ARG A 259 32.45 -21.89 16.83
CA ARG A 259 33.89 -22.24 16.88
C ARG A 259 34.25 -23.34 15.89
N CYS A 260 33.33 -24.26 15.64
CA CYS A 260 33.50 -25.31 14.62
C CYS A 260 33.71 -24.71 13.23
N PHE A 261 32.91 -23.73 12.84
CA PHE A 261 33.00 -23.06 11.54
C PHE A 261 34.30 -22.26 11.41
N THR A 262 34.59 -21.41 12.40
CA THR A 262 35.78 -20.54 12.40
C THR A 262 37.11 -21.30 12.47
N VAL A 263 37.17 -22.46 13.14
CA VAL A 263 38.40 -23.26 13.27
C VAL A 263 38.60 -24.23 12.10
N SER A 264 37.53 -24.86 11.60
CA SER A 264 37.66 -25.83 10.49
C SER A 264 37.94 -25.17 9.14
N GLY A 265 37.49 -23.92 8.95
CA GLY A 265 37.64 -23.15 7.70
C GLY A 265 37.00 -23.77 6.45
N SER A 266 36.37 -24.94 6.57
CA SER A 266 35.91 -25.79 5.45
C SER A 266 34.47 -26.29 5.61
N LEU A 267 33.86 -26.08 6.78
CA LEU A 267 32.45 -26.34 6.97
C LEU A 267 31.61 -25.33 6.18
N ALA A 268 30.62 -25.84 5.45
CA ALA A 268 29.61 -25.07 4.75
C ALA A 268 28.22 -25.63 5.06
N CYS A 269 27.16 -24.90 4.70
CA CYS A 269 25.78 -25.39 4.89
C CYS A 269 25.57 -26.77 4.25
N VAL A 270 26.21 -27.02 3.11
CA VAL A 270 26.15 -28.28 2.36
C VAL A 270 26.94 -29.44 3.00
N SER A 271 27.76 -29.17 4.01
CA SER A 271 28.44 -30.22 4.78
C SER A 271 27.44 -31.03 5.60
N CYS A 272 26.36 -30.39 6.07
CA CYS A 272 25.33 -31.01 6.91
C CYS A 272 23.98 -31.15 6.20
N HIS A 273 23.74 -30.41 5.11
CA HIS A 273 22.49 -30.43 4.36
C HIS A 273 22.69 -30.79 2.88
N ASP A 274 21.79 -31.60 2.34
CA ASP A 274 21.68 -31.77 0.90
C ASP A 274 20.50 -30.97 0.35
N PRO A 275 20.77 -29.88 -0.40
CA PRO A 275 19.73 -29.04 -0.96
C PRO A 275 18.97 -29.72 -2.11
N HIS A 276 19.49 -30.81 -2.68
CA HIS A 276 18.89 -31.51 -3.82
C HIS A 276 17.85 -32.56 -3.43
N GLY A 277 17.55 -32.72 -2.13
CA GLY A 277 16.46 -33.54 -1.64
C GLY A 277 16.93 -34.81 -0.95
N GLU A 278 17.01 -34.76 0.38
CA GLU A 278 17.24 -35.90 1.25
C GLU A 278 16.06 -36.11 2.21
N ALA A 279 15.79 -37.37 2.60
CA ALA A 279 14.77 -37.68 3.60
C ALA A 279 15.16 -37.10 4.98
N PRO A 280 14.23 -36.53 5.77
CA PRO A 280 14.55 -35.85 7.03
C PRO A 280 15.44 -36.65 7.98
N GLN A 281 15.20 -37.97 8.09
CA GLN A 281 15.99 -38.87 8.95
C GLN A 281 17.45 -38.95 8.50
N ARG A 282 17.72 -38.92 7.20
CA ARG A 282 19.08 -38.98 6.66
C ARG A 282 19.83 -37.66 6.83
N THR A 283 19.11 -36.54 6.86
CA THR A 283 19.70 -35.22 7.17
C THR A 283 20.22 -35.14 8.60
N VAL A 284 19.47 -35.68 9.57
CA VAL A 284 19.92 -35.78 10.97
C VAL A 284 21.17 -36.65 11.09
N THR A 285 21.17 -37.81 10.44
CA THR A 285 22.34 -38.71 10.41
C THR A 285 23.55 -38.02 9.78
N ARG A 286 23.40 -37.38 8.61
CA ARG A 286 24.48 -36.64 7.93
C ARG A 286 25.06 -35.52 8.80
N ALA A 287 24.21 -34.73 9.46
CA ALA A 287 24.66 -33.68 10.37
C ALA A 287 25.45 -34.26 11.56
N ARG A 288 24.98 -35.38 12.12
CA ARG A 288 25.67 -36.08 13.22
C ARG A 288 27.03 -36.64 12.77
N ASP A 289 27.08 -37.28 11.61
CA ASP A 289 28.30 -37.88 11.03
C ASP A 289 29.41 -36.83 10.85
N GLN A 290 29.03 -35.61 10.43
CA GLN A 290 29.95 -34.48 10.33
C GLN A 290 30.58 -34.12 11.69
N CYS A 291 29.80 -34.18 12.78
CA CYS A 291 30.30 -33.91 14.12
C CYS A 291 31.23 -35.02 14.63
N VAL A 292 30.85 -36.30 14.50
CA VAL A 292 31.65 -37.44 14.98
C VAL A 292 32.95 -37.65 14.19
N GLY A 293 33.02 -37.13 12.96
CA GLY A 293 34.27 -37.09 12.19
C GLY A 293 35.41 -36.36 12.92
N CYS A 294 35.09 -35.31 13.69
CA CYS A 294 36.05 -34.57 14.52
C CYS A 294 35.95 -34.92 16.01
N HIS A 295 34.76 -35.25 16.51
CA HIS A 295 34.49 -35.55 17.92
C HIS A 295 34.23 -37.04 18.13
N ARG A 296 35.32 -37.83 18.28
CA ARG A 296 35.26 -39.30 18.45
C ARG A 296 34.80 -39.77 19.85
N GLN A 297 34.71 -38.88 20.83
CA GLN A 297 34.20 -39.16 22.17
C GLN A 297 33.01 -38.24 22.47
N ALA A 298 31.79 -38.78 22.42
CA ALA A 298 30.59 -38.11 22.91
C ALA A 298 30.48 -38.34 24.43
N HIS A 299 30.21 -37.29 25.21
CA HIS A 299 29.76 -37.48 26.59
C HIS A 299 28.43 -38.22 26.56
N LYS A 300 28.14 -39.16 27.48
CA LYS A 300 26.85 -39.87 27.53
C LYS A 300 25.72 -38.89 27.89
N PRO A 301 24.86 -38.45 26.96
CA PRO A 301 23.70 -37.65 27.29
C PRO A 301 22.44 -38.53 27.29
N PRO A 302 21.33 -38.08 27.86
CA PRO A 302 20.03 -38.57 27.44
C PRO A 302 19.67 -37.88 26.10
N GLY A 303 19.73 -38.60 24.96
CA GLY A 303 19.25 -38.09 23.65
C GLY A 303 20.31 -37.86 22.57
N ASP A 304 19.90 -37.20 21.47
CA ASP A 304 20.76 -36.84 20.32
C ASP A 304 21.63 -35.61 20.68
N CYS A 305 22.91 -35.61 20.30
CA CYS A 305 23.80 -34.46 20.51
C CYS A 305 23.28 -33.18 19.83
N LEU A 306 22.51 -33.29 18.74
CA LEU A 306 21.91 -32.15 18.05
C LEU A 306 20.84 -31.47 18.89
N ASP A 307 20.14 -32.19 19.79
CA ASP A 307 19.11 -31.60 20.64
C ASP A 307 19.69 -30.57 21.62
N CYS A 308 20.91 -30.80 22.11
CA CYS A 308 21.60 -29.90 23.02
C CYS A 308 22.49 -28.87 22.31
N HIS A 309 23.18 -29.27 21.23
CA HIS A 309 24.17 -28.42 20.57
C HIS A 309 23.63 -27.63 19.37
N MET A 310 22.47 -28.00 18.84
CA MET A 310 21.73 -27.30 17.78
C MET A 310 20.24 -27.25 18.14
N PRO A 311 19.88 -26.65 19.29
CA PRO A 311 18.52 -26.72 19.79
C PRO A 311 17.54 -26.05 18.82
N LYS A 312 16.37 -26.67 18.68
CA LYS A 312 15.23 -26.06 17.99
C LYS A 312 14.64 -24.97 18.89
N ARG A 313 14.57 -23.75 18.39
CA ARG A 313 14.02 -22.59 19.08
C ARG A 313 12.85 -22.03 18.31
N GLU A 314 11.88 -21.49 19.03
CA GLU A 314 10.78 -20.76 18.41
C GLU A 314 11.33 -19.49 17.75
N LEU A 315 10.78 -19.17 16.58
CA LEU A 315 11.16 -17.98 15.82
C LEU A 315 10.52 -16.75 16.45
N ALA A 316 11.32 -15.72 16.68
CA ALA A 316 10.82 -14.47 17.23
C ALA A 316 9.73 -13.88 16.32
N GLY A 317 8.59 -13.52 16.91
CA GLY A 317 7.47 -12.88 16.19
C GLY A 317 6.60 -13.82 15.35
N ILE A 318 6.85 -15.15 15.33
CA ILE A 318 5.97 -16.11 14.64
C ILE A 318 5.65 -17.30 15.57
N PRO A 319 4.55 -17.20 16.35
CA PRO A 319 4.12 -18.27 17.25
C PRO A 319 3.94 -19.62 16.53
N GLY A 320 4.50 -20.68 17.11
CA GLY A 320 4.45 -22.04 16.56
C GLY A 320 5.38 -22.31 15.37
N ALA A 321 6.15 -21.32 14.92
CA ALA A 321 7.23 -21.52 13.96
C ALA A 321 8.56 -21.68 14.69
N PHE A 322 9.37 -22.64 14.24
CA PHE A 322 10.61 -22.99 14.93
C PHE A 322 11.74 -23.14 13.92
N ALA A 323 12.94 -22.73 14.32
CA ALA A 323 14.17 -22.95 13.56
C ALA A 323 15.24 -23.60 14.44
N VAL A 324 16.22 -24.23 13.79
CA VAL A 324 17.38 -24.81 14.47
C VAL A 324 18.41 -23.72 14.70
N ASP A 325 18.89 -23.59 15.92
CA ASP A 325 20.00 -22.69 16.25
C ASP A 325 21.31 -23.27 15.72
N HIS A 326 21.86 -22.66 14.67
CA HIS A 326 23.11 -23.10 14.04
C HIS A 326 24.35 -22.56 14.76
N PHE A 327 24.19 -21.86 15.90
CA PHE A 327 25.31 -21.48 16.77
C PHE A 327 25.70 -22.65 17.67
N ILE A 328 26.54 -23.53 17.11
CA ILE A 328 27.07 -24.71 17.77
C ILE A 328 28.08 -24.30 18.84
N ARG A 329 27.70 -24.50 20.11
CA ARG A 329 28.53 -24.20 21.29
C ARG A 329 28.68 -25.44 22.16
N ARG A 330 29.82 -25.60 22.83
CA ARG A 330 29.89 -26.40 24.06
C ARG A 330 29.19 -25.60 25.17
N SER A 331 28.28 -26.21 25.91
CA SER A 331 27.44 -25.54 26.91
C SER A 331 28.25 -24.61 27.80
N VAL A 332 27.89 -23.32 27.85
CA VAL A 332 28.29 -22.43 28.94
C VAL A 332 27.01 -22.15 29.72
N ALA A 333 26.87 -22.78 30.87
CA ALA A 333 25.78 -22.47 31.80
C ALA A 333 25.86 -20.98 32.17
N GLY A 334 24.75 -20.26 32.04
CA GLY A 334 24.56 -18.96 32.71
C GLY A 334 25.00 -17.68 32.01
N ARG A 335 25.30 -17.66 30.69
CA ARG A 335 25.45 -16.38 29.95
C ARG A 335 24.47 -16.28 28.79
N GLU A 336 23.44 -15.46 28.97
CA GLU A 336 22.60 -15.02 27.86
C GLU A 336 23.41 -14.16 26.88
N PRO A 337 23.27 -14.39 25.56
CA PRO A 337 23.91 -13.55 24.56
C PRO A 337 23.36 -12.12 24.65
N GLN A 338 24.24 -11.12 24.47
CA GLN A 338 23.80 -9.73 24.38
C GLN A 338 22.77 -9.56 23.25
N PRO A 339 21.70 -8.78 23.46
CA PRO A 339 20.73 -8.49 22.42
C PRO A 339 21.42 -7.86 21.22
N TRP A 340 21.27 -8.47 20.05
CA TRP A 340 21.65 -7.82 18.80
C TRP A 340 20.84 -6.53 18.66
N ARG A 341 21.53 -5.40 18.45
CA ARG A 341 20.91 -4.09 18.20
C ARG A 341 20.98 -3.84 16.69
N PRO A 342 19.84 -3.71 15.99
CA PRO A 342 19.86 -3.41 14.57
C PRO A 342 20.52 -2.05 14.31
N PRO A 343 21.23 -1.88 13.17
CA PRO A 343 21.65 -0.56 12.71
C PRO A 343 20.41 0.32 12.49
N GLN A 344 20.47 1.57 12.95
CA GLN A 344 19.39 2.54 12.72
C GLN A 344 19.29 2.85 11.22
N ARG A 345 18.08 2.82 10.66
CA ARG A 345 17.85 3.23 9.27
C ARG A 345 17.90 4.75 9.18
N GLU A 346 18.69 5.27 8.25
CA GLU A 346 18.67 6.69 7.90
C GLU A 346 17.27 7.10 7.39
N PRO A 347 16.70 8.22 7.87
CA PRO A 347 15.40 8.70 7.42
C PRO A 347 15.39 8.99 5.91
N GLY A 348 14.30 8.64 5.24
CA GLY A 348 14.13 8.90 3.80
C GLY A 348 13.98 10.38 3.46
N ALA A 349 14.11 10.75 2.19
CA ALA A 349 13.94 12.14 1.74
C ALA A 349 12.57 12.72 2.12
N ALA A 350 11.49 11.96 1.92
CA ALA A 350 10.14 12.35 2.31
C ALA A 350 10.00 12.61 3.83
N GLU A 351 10.61 11.76 4.67
CA GLU A 351 10.57 11.92 6.14
C GLU A 351 11.29 13.20 6.58
N ARG A 352 12.46 13.47 5.99
CA ARG A 352 13.22 14.71 6.23
C ARG A 352 12.48 15.94 5.71
N ALA A 353 11.87 15.86 4.52
CA ALA A 353 11.08 16.95 3.96
C ALA A 353 9.86 17.30 4.83
N GLY A 354 9.20 16.29 5.40
CA GLY A 354 8.09 16.51 6.34
C GLY A 354 8.48 17.31 7.58
N GLU A 355 9.76 17.29 8.00
CA GLU A 355 10.24 18.14 9.09
C GLU A 355 10.29 19.62 8.69
N PHE A 356 10.76 19.93 7.47
CA PHE A 356 10.73 21.28 6.93
C PHE A 356 9.29 21.79 6.77
N VAL A 357 8.37 20.95 6.30
CA VAL A 357 6.92 21.29 6.21
C VAL A 357 6.36 21.65 7.59
N ARG A 358 6.63 20.85 8.63
CA ARG A 358 6.18 21.16 10.00
C ARG A 358 6.75 22.48 10.55
N LYS A 359 7.96 22.87 10.13
CA LYS A 359 8.59 24.14 10.50
C LYS A 359 8.14 25.32 9.62
N GLY A 360 7.31 25.08 8.60
CA GLY A 360 6.85 26.08 7.64
C GLY A 360 7.88 26.45 6.56
N ASP A 361 9.01 25.74 6.47
CA ASP A 361 10.04 25.99 5.45
C ASP A 361 9.75 25.17 4.18
N LEU A 362 8.72 25.60 3.45
CA LEU A 362 8.26 24.93 2.23
C LEU A 362 9.32 24.97 1.12
N ALA A 363 10.17 26.01 1.09
CA ALA A 363 11.22 26.16 0.10
C ALA A 363 12.34 25.12 0.29
N ALA A 364 12.82 24.94 1.53
CA ALA A 364 13.81 23.91 1.83
C ALA A 364 13.25 22.49 1.62
N ALA A 365 11.98 22.27 1.99
CA ALA A 365 11.29 21.00 1.70
C ALA A 365 11.30 20.70 0.19
N LEU A 366 10.90 21.67 -0.64
CA LEU A 366 10.84 21.48 -2.09
C LEU A 366 12.22 21.28 -2.72
N ALA A 367 13.23 22.00 -2.24
CA ALA A 367 14.61 21.83 -2.71
C ALA A 367 15.12 20.40 -2.45
N LEU A 368 14.93 19.89 -1.24
CA LEU A 368 15.31 18.52 -0.89
C LEU A 368 14.59 17.48 -1.77
N LEU A 369 13.28 17.66 -2.00
CA LEU A 369 12.47 16.71 -2.76
C LEU A 369 12.79 16.70 -4.26
N ARG A 370 13.31 17.81 -4.81
CA ARG A 370 13.69 17.93 -6.23
C ARG A 370 14.87 17.04 -6.58
N ASP A 371 15.83 16.91 -5.66
CA ASP A 371 17.06 16.14 -5.85
C ASP A 371 16.93 14.69 -5.35
N SER A 372 15.73 14.29 -4.94
CA SER A 372 15.45 12.98 -4.36
C SER A 372 14.84 12.00 -5.37
N PRO A 373 14.93 10.68 -5.14
CA PRO A 373 14.29 9.68 -6.00
C PRO A 373 12.79 9.94 -6.17
N GLU A 374 12.26 9.74 -7.38
CA GLU A 374 10.83 9.87 -7.68
C GLU A 374 10.02 8.64 -7.22
N ASP A 375 10.18 8.25 -5.96
CA ASP A 375 9.32 7.28 -5.30
C ASP A 375 8.00 7.92 -4.85
N TRP A 376 6.98 7.09 -4.62
CA TRP A 376 5.64 7.60 -4.31
C TRP A 376 5.62 8.45 -3.03
N GLN A 377 6.47 8.17 -2.02
CA GLN A 377 6.51 8.95 -0.78
C GLN A 377 7.02 10.37 -1.05
N THR A 378 8.16 10.48 -1.74
CA THR A 378 8.79 11.74 -2.12
C THR A 378 7.84 12.58 -2.98
N LEU A 379 7.20 11.95 -3.96
CA LEU A 379 6.22 12.60 -4.84
C LEU A 379 4.95 13.04 -4.10
N THR A 380 4.50 12.28 -3.09
CA THR A 380 3.34 12.66 -2.26
C THR A 380 3.63 13.89 -1.42
N VAL A 381 4.79 13.93 -0.74
CA VAL A 381 5.19 15.12 0.05
C VAL A 381 5.44 16.32 -0.88
N ARG A 382 5.96 16.10 -2.10
CA ARG A 382 6.10 17.17 -3.10
C ARG A 382 4.75 17.76 -3.51
N ALA A 383 3.73 16.90 -3.68
CA ALA A 383 2.37 17.35 -3.94
C ALA A 383 1.83 18.21 -2.79
N GLU A 384 1.99 17.76 -1.54
CA GLU A 384 1.60 18.50 -0.34
C GLU A 384 2.27 19.87 -0.27
N VAL A 385 3.58 19.94 -0.51
CA VAL A 385 4.34 21.20 -0.50
C VAL A 385 3.82 22.17 -1.57
N HIS A 386 3.61 21.72 -2.80
CA HIS A 386 3.04 22.56 -3.86
C HIS A 386 1.63 23.08 -3.50
N ILE A 387 0.77 22.24 -2.91
CA ILE A 387 -0.57 22.64 -2.45
C ILE A 387 -0.47 23.74 -1.38
N LEU A 388 0.44 23.58 -0.41
CA LEU A 388 0.66 24.57 0.65
C LEU A 388 1.24 25.89 0.12
N MET A 389 2.00 25.85 -0.97
CA MET A 389 2.51 27.05 -1.66
C MET A 389 1.48 27.71 -2.61
N GLY A 390 0.28 27.14 -2.76
CA GLY A 390 -0.73 27.60 -3.73
C GLY A 390 -0.43 27.21 -5.18
N GLN A 391 0.57 26.36 -5.43
CA GLN A 391 0.95 25.81 -6.72
C GLN A 391 0.12 24.55 -7.02
N THR A 392 -1.21 24.72 -7.04
CA THR A 392 -2.16 23.61 -7.00
C THR A 392 -2.06 22.67 -8.21
N ARG A 393 -1.69 23.19 -9.40
CA ARG A 393 -1.57 22.35 -10.62
C ARG A 393 -0.38 21.41 -10.52
N GLU A 394 0.75 21.92 -10.06
CA GLU A 394 1.98 21.18 -9.81
C GLU A 394 1.79 20.18 -8.66
N GLY A 395 0.92 20.52 -7.69
CA GLY A 395 0.42 19.61 -6.66
C GLY A 395 -0.30 18.40 -7.26
N ALA A 396 -1.30 18.64 -8.12
CA ALA A 396 -2.05 17.58 -8.80
C ALA A 396 -1.14 16.70 -9.69
N GLU A 397 -0.17 17.29 -10.38
CA GLU A 397 0.80 16.56 -11.19
C GLU A 397 1.70 15.65 -10.37
N SER A 398 2.25 16.15 -9.26
CA SER A 398 3.07 15.36 -8.35
C SER A 398 2.27 14.22 -7.70
N ALA A 399 1.01 14.47 -7.35
CA ALA A 399 0.11 13.44 -6.84
C ALA A 399 -0.18 12.34 -7.88
N ARG A 400 -0.42 12.72 -9.16
CA ARG A 400 -0.59 11.74 -10.26
C ARG A 400 0.67 10.93 -10.52
N ALA A 401 1.85 11.57 -10.47
CA ALA A 401 3.13 10.86 -10.57
C ALA A 401 3.32 9.87 -9.41
N ALA A 402 2.95 10.26 -8.19
CA ALA A 402 3.00 9.37 -7.03
C ALA A 402 2.07 8.15 -7.18
N ILE A 403 0.86 8.34 -7.72
CA ILE A 403 -0.07 7.25 -8.07
C ILE A 403 0.53 6.33 -9.14
N ALA A 404 1.20 6.88 -10.14
CA ALA A 404 1.86 6.08 -11.18
C ALA A 404 3.03 5.25 -10.59
N ALA A 405 3.77 5.81 -9.63
CA ALA A 405 4.88 5.14 -8.95
C ALA A 405 4.42 3.98 -8.06
N ASP A 406 3.37 4.16 -7.26
CA ASP A 406 2.69 3.06 -6.53
C ASP A 406 1.16 3.26 -6.51
N PRO A 407 0.42 2.57 -7.41
CA PRO A 407 -1.03 2.75 -7.55
C PRO A 407 -1.84 2.33 -6.33
N ASP A 408 -1.26 1.58 -5.39
CA ASP A 408 -1.98 1.03 -4.23
C ASP A 408 -1.97 1.97 -3.01
N GLN A 409 -1.38 3.15 -3.14
CA GLN A 409 -1.25 4.10 -2.04
C GLN A 409 -2.42 5.10 -2.02
N PRO A 410 -3.11 5.27 -0.87
CA PRO A 410 -4.21 6.22 -0.75
C PRO A 410 -3.74 7.66 -0.55
N ALA A 411 -2.57 7.88 0.07
CA ALA A 411 -2.08 9.21 0.39
C ALA A 411 -1.91 10.11 -0.86
N PRO A 412 -1.32 9.64 -1.99
CA PRO A 412 -1.33 10.38 -3.24
C PRO A 412 -2.72 10.84 -3.71
N ARG A 413 -3.75 10.01 -3.52
CA ARG A 413 -5.12 10.32 -3.95
C ARG A 413 -5.78 11.35 -3.05
N LEU A 414 -5.45 11.34 -1.77
CA LEU A 414 -5.84 12.41 -0.85
C LEU A 414 -5.23 13.75 -1.30
N GLN A 415 -3.94 13.78 -1.65
CA GLN A 415 -3.30 14.99 -2.18
C GLN A 415 -3.88 15.43 -3.53
N LEU A 416 -4.23 14.47 -4.39
CA LEU A 416 -4.91 14.76 -5.66
C LEU A 416 -6.30 15.37 -5.41
N ALA A 417 -7.06 14.84 -4.45
CA ALA A 417 -8.36 15.39 -4.07
C ALA A 417 -8.25 16.81 -3.53
N LEU A 418 -7.29 17.07 -2.63
CA LEU A 418 -7.00 18.41 -2.12
C LEU A 418 -6.66 19.41 -3.24
N SER A 419 -5.87 18.95 -4.21
CA SER A 419 -5.54 19.76 -5.38
C SER A 419 -6.79 20.09 -6.22
N TYR A 420 -7.65 19.10 -6.46
CA TYR A 420 -8.90 19.30 -7.18
C TYR A 420 -9.91 20.18 -6.43
N GLU A 421 -9.98 20.09 -5.10
CA GLU A 421 -10.79 20.99 -4.27
C GLU A 421 -10.37 22.47 -4.46
N GLN A 422 -9.07 22.75 -4.41
CA GLN A 422 -8.52 24.09 -4.66
C GLN A 422 -8.73 24.56 -6.11
N LEU A 423 -8.70 23.64 -7.08
CA LEU A 423 -9.03 23.91 -8.49
C LEU A 423 -10.55 24.00 -8.75
N ARG A 424 -11.39 23.81 -7.72
CA ARG A 424 -12.87 23.74 -7.81
C ARG A 424 -13.39 22.60 -8.69
N ASP A 425 -12.58 21.58 -8.96
CA ASP A 425 -13.00 20.34 -9.62
C ASP A 425 -13.58 19.35 -8.60
N MET A 426 -14.86 19.56 -8.26
CA MET A 426 -15.55 18.73 -7.26
C MET A 426 -15.70 17.26 -7.69
N SER A 427 -15.87 17.01 -8.99
CA SER A 427 -16.03 15.66 -9.52
C SER A 427 -14.73 14.87 -9.44
N GLY A 428 -13.61 15.49 -9.83
CA GLY A 428 -12.27 14.91 -9.69
C GLY A 428 -11.91 14.65 -8.24
N ALA A 429 -12.21 15.59 -7.32
CA ALA A 429 -11.94 15.43 -5.89
C ALA A 429 -12.71 14.25 -5.28
N ILE A 430 -14.01 14.14 -5.57
CA ILE A 430 -14.84 13.03 -5.07
C ILE A 430 -14.34 11.68 -5.61
N GLN A 431 -13.95 11.62 -6.89
CA GLN A 431 -13.42 10.39 -7.48
C GLN A 431 -12.12 9.96 -6.80
N ALA A 432 -11.17 10.89 -6.62
CA ALA A 432 -9.91 10.60 -5.94
C ALA A 432 -10.12 10.14 -4.48
N LEU A 433 -11.06 10.75 -3.75
CA LEU A 433 -11.41 10.33 -2.39
C LEU A 433 -12.08 8.96 -2.33
N ARG A 434 -12.96 8.64 -3.29
CA ARG A 434 -13.55 7.29 -3.41
C ARG A 434 -12.49 6.23 -3.61
N GLU A 435 -11.50 6.50 -4.46
CA GLU A 435 -10.37 5.59 -4.65
C GLU A 435 -9.48 5.50 -3.40
N ALA A 436 -9.25 6.61 -2.69
CA ALA A 436 -8.49 6.60 -1.43
C ALA A 436 -9.19 5.74 -0.36
N VAL A 437 -10.51 5.88 -0.21
CA VAL A 437 -11.34 5.06 0.69
C VAL A 437 -11.39 3.60 0.23
N LEU A 438 -11.43 3.34 -1.08
CA LEU A 438 -11.35 1.97 -1.60
C LEU A 438 -10.01 1.32 -1.27
N LEU A 439 -8.88 2.04 -1.33
CA LEU A 439 -7.57 1.50 -0.99
C LEU A 439 -7.34 1.42 0.53
N GLN A 440 -7.95 2.32 1.30
CA GLN A 440 -7.88 2.34 2.75
C GLN A 440 -9.25 2.66 3.39
N PRO A 441 -10.11 1.64 3.56
CA PRO A 441 -11.45 1.79 4.16
C PRO A 441 -11.48 2.26 5.63
N ASP A 442 -10.33 2.33 6.29
CA ASP A 442 -10.18 2.84 7.65
C ASP A 442 -9.50 4.23 7.68
N HIS A 443 -9.42 4.94 6.55
CA HIS A 443 -8.84 6.28 6.47
C HIS A 443 -9.85 7.36 6.90
N ALA A 444 -9.82 7.75 8.17
CA ALA A 444 -10.77 8.71 8.75
C ALA A 444 -10.87 10.04 7.98
N LEU A 445 -9.73 10.69 7.68
CA LEU A 445 -9.71 11.96 6.96
C LEU A 445 -10.31 11.86 5.54
N ALA A 446 -10.01 10.79 4.78
CA ALA A 446 -10.56 10.60 3.44
C ALA A 446 -12.08 10.43 3.47
N HIS A 447 -12.60 9.67 4.45
CA HIS A 447 -14.05 9.60 4.69
C HIS A 447 -14.65 10.95 5.08
N GLY A 448 -13.97 11.72 5.94
CA GLY A 448 -14.43 13.05 6.36
C GLY A 448 -14.56 14.02 5.19
N ARG A 449 -13.53 14.10 4.37
CA ARG A 449 -13.53 14.95 3.16
C ARG A 449 -14.56 14.47 2.13
N LEU A 450 -14.63 13.16 1.87
CA LEU A 450 -15.62 12.60 0.95
C LEU A 450 -17.04 12.96 1.40
N GLY A 451 -17.34 12.76 2.68
CA GLY A 451 -18.64 13.08 3.25
C GLY A 451 -18.96 14.59 3.20
N ASN A 452 -17.97 15.45 3.40
CA ASN A 452 -18.15 16.90 3.24
C ASN A 452 -18.49 17.28 1.80
N LEU A 453 -17.75 16.77 0.81
CA LEU A 453 -18.01 17.06 -0.61
C LEU A 453 -19.34 16.47 -1.09
N LEU A 454 -19.70 15.27 -0.65
CA LEU A 454 -21.02 14.68 -0.93
C LEU A 454 -22.14 15.53 -0.35
N SER A 455 -21.96 16.09 0.85
CA SER A 455 -22.94 17.00 1.43
C SER A 455 -23.10 18.28 0.62
N ILE A 456 -22.01 18.85 0.09
CA ILE A 456 -22.06 20.04 -0.77
C ILE A 456 -22.80 19.72 -2.07
N ARG A 457 -22.63 18.51 -2.60
CA ARG A 457 -23.32 18.02 -3.80
C ARG A 457 -24.79 17.59 -3.55
N GLY A 458 -25.25 17.62 -2.31
CA GLY A 458 -26.62 17.25 -1.93
C GLY A 458 -26.86 15.75 -1.72
N ASP A 459 -25.82 14.91 -1.75
CA ASP A 459 -25.93 13.49 -1.38
C ASP A 459 -25.90 13.35 0.15
N THR A 460 -27.07 13.60 0.77
CA THR A 460 -27.25 13.62 2.22
C THR A 460 -26.96 12.26 2.88
N GLU A 461 -27.37 11.16 2.25
CA GLU A 461 -27.19 9.83 2.81
C GLU A 461 -25.73 9.40 2.73
N GLY A 462 -25.09 9.58 1.57
CA GLY A 462 -23.65 9.34 1.40
C GLY A 462 -22.80 10.18 2.35
N ALA A 463 -23.16 11.46 2.52
CA ALA A 463 -22.50 12.35 3.46
C ALA A 463 -22.60 11.85 4.91
N ARG A 464 -23.82 11.55 5.40
CA ARG A 464 -24.03 11.05 6.76
C ARG A 464 -23.24 9.77 7.01
N ARG A 465 -23.31 8.84 6.06
CA ARG A 465 -22.63 7.54 6.10
C ARG A 465 -21.12 7.71 6.29
N HIS A 466 -20.47 8.49 5.43
CA HIS A 466 -19.01 8.69 5.50
C HIS A 466 -18.57 9.55 6.68
N LEU A 467 -19.28 10.63 7.03
CA LEU A 467 -18.93 11.48 8.18
C LEU A 467 -19.04 10.73 9.50
N ARG A 468 -20.10 9.93 9.68
CA ARG A 468 -20.27 9.10 10.87
C ARG A 468 -19.18 8.04 10.97
N ARG A 469 -18.69 7.49 9.84
CA ARG A 469 -17.57 6.54 9.82
C ARG A 469 -16.26 7.22 10.18
N ALA A 470 -16.00 8.39 9.61
CA ALA A 470 -14.80 9.17 9.88
C ALA A 470 -14.63 9.44 11.39
N VAL A 471 -15.70 9.90 12.07
CA VAL A 471 -15.68 10.15 13.53
C VAL A 471 -15.49 8.86 14.34
N ARG A 472 -16.01 7.71 13.87
CA ARG A 472 -15.78 6.41 14.54
C ARG A 472 -14.35 5.92 14.37
N LEU A 473 -13.75 6.13 13.20
CA LEU A 473 -12.40 5.69 12.89
C LEU A 473 -11.34 6.49 13.65
N ASP A 474 -11.54 7.80 13.72
CA ASP A 474 -10.69 8.72 14.48
C ASP A 474 -11.54 9.78 15.18
N PRO A 475 -11.87 9.58 16.48
CA PRO A 475 -12.63 10.55 17.24
C PRO A 475 -11.81 11.78 17.65
N ASP A 476 -10.49 11.78 17.50
CA ASP A 476 -9.62 12.87 17.95
C ASP A 476 -9.22 13.80 16.79
N LEU A 477 -9.71 13.52 15.58
CA LEU A 477 -9.49 14.35 14.41
C LEU A 477 -10.49 15.53 14.35
N ALA A 478 -10.05 16.70 14.82
CA ALA A 478 -10.85 17.92 14.90
C ALA A 478 -11.55 18.29 13.57
N GLU A 479 -10.84 18.16 12.46
CA GLU A 479 -11.34 18.46 11.12
C GLU A 479 -12.54 17.58 10.71
N VAL A 480 -12.51 16.29 11.06
CA VAL A 480 -13.63 15.37 10.79
C VAL A 480 -14.86 15.73 11.60
N ARG A 481 -14.68 16.13 12.87
CA ARG A 481 -15.78 16.62 13.71
C ARG A 481 -16.37 17.92 13.19
N LEU A 482 -15.53 18.84 12.70
CA LEU A 482 -15.97 20.04 12.00
C LEU A 482 -16.86 19.68 10.82
N TYR A 483 -16.42 18.79 9.93
CA TYR A 483 -17.20 18.39 8.76
C TYR A 483 -18.54 17.76 9.16
N TYR A 484 -18.55 16.90 10.18
CA TYR A 484 -19.80 16.29 10.64
C TYR A 484 -20.73 17.30 11.29
N GLY A 485 -20.21 18.20 12.13
CA GLY A 485 -20.98 19.29 12.72
C GLY A 485 -21.60 20.21 11.68
N ALA A 486 -20.81 20.65 10.68
CA ALA A 486 -21.29 21.49 9.59
C ALA A 486 -22.38 20.80 8.74
N PHE A 487 -22.23 19.50 8.49
CA PHE A 487 -23.28 18.69 7.86
C PHE A 487 -24.57 18.69 8.69
N LEU A 488 -24.48 18.44 10.00
CA LEU A 488 -25.65 18.42 10.88
C LEU A 488 -26.37 19.79 10.96
N VAL A 489 -25.63 20.90 10.90
CA VAL A 489 -26.24 22.25 10.79
C VAL A 489 -27.12 22.35 9.53
N ARG A 490 -26.62 21.88 8.37
CA ARG A 490 -27.39 21.89 7.10
C ARG A 490 -28.62 20.98 7.15
N GLN A 491 -28.60 19.94 7.97
CA GLN A 491 -29.74 19.03 8.19
C GLN A 491 -30.67 19.50 9.32
N HIS A 492 -30.44 20.68 9.89
CA HIS A 492 -31.19 21.22 11.04
C HIS A 492 -31.11 20.36 12.32
N GLU A 493 -30.11 19.46 12.42
CA GLU A 493 -29.85 18.61 13.59
C GLU A 493 -28.99 19.34 14.62
N TYR A 494 -29.52 20.44 15.15
CA TYR A 494 -28.75 21.43 15.89
C TYR A 494 -28.09 20.92 17.18
N ALA A 495 -28.72 20.01 17.92
CA ALA A 495 -28.13 19.47 19.15
C ALA A 495 -26.91 18.58 18.86
N GLY A 496 -26.99 17.77 17.78
CA GLY A 496 -25.87 16.97 17.31
C GLY A 496 -24.75 17.85 16.76
N ALA A 497 -25.09 18.86 15.96
CA ALA A 497 -24.15 19.81 15.40
C ALA A 497 -23.32 20.52 16.49
N GLU A 498 -23.98 21.03 17.52
CA GLU A 498 -23.31 21.70 18.65
C GLU A 498 -22.30 20.79 19.35
N ARG A 499 -22.69 19.53 19.63
CA ARG A 499 -21.81 18.56 20.28
C ARG A 499 -20.53 18.32 19.45
N GLU A 500 -20.67 18.10 18.15
CA GLU A 500 -19.52 17.82 17.28
C GLU A 500 -18.64 19.05 17.07
N LEU A 501 -19.23 20.23 16.87
CA LEU A 501 -18.47 21.47 16.70
C LEU A 501 -17.74 21.89 17.99
N LEU A 502 -18.38 21.75 19.16
CA LEU A 502 -17.70 21.98 20.44
C LEU A 502 -16.57 20.98 20.66
N ALA A 503 -16.74 19.72 20.27
CA ALA A 503 -15.65 18.74 20.31
C ALA A 503 -14.50 19.13 19.37
N ALA A 504 -14.79 19.60 18.16
CA ALA A 504 -13.76 20.11 17.23
C ALA A 504 -12.95 21.25 17.86
N THR A 505 -13.61 22.24 18.48
CA THR A 505 -12.90 23.37 19.15
C THR A 505 -12.13 23.00 20.41
N ARG A 506 -12.46 21.87 21.06
CA ARG A 506 -11.67 21.33 22.19
C ARG A 506 -10.41 20.61 21.70
N LEU A 507 -10.51 19.88 20.60
CA LEU A 507 -9.39 19.16 20.00
C LEU A 507 -8.40 20.12 19.32
N ASP A 508 -8.92 21.14 18.63
CA ASP A 508 -8.12 22.20 18.04
C ASP A 508 -8.72 23.59 18.38
N PRO A 509 -8.17 24.28 19.41
CA PRO A 509 -8.59 25.62 19.79
C PRO A 509 -8.30 26.71 18.75
N ASN A 510 -7.53 26.42 17.70
CA ASN A 510 -7.20 27.36 16.62
C ASN A 510 -7.95 27.04 15.32
N LEU A 511 -8.90 26.09 15.34
CA LEU A 511 -9.71 25.74 14.18
C LEU A 511 -10.79 26.80 13.91
N ALA A 512 -10.41 27.89 13.23
CA ALA A 512 -11.27 29.04 12.94
C ALA A 512 -12.62 28.65 12.32
N ALA A 513 -12.61 27.68 11.39
CA ALA A 513 -13.80 27.18 10.72
C ALA A 513 -14.81 26.53 11.70
N ALA A 514 -14.37 25.92 12.80
CA ALA A 514 -15.28 25.35 13.81
C ALA A 514 -16.00 26.44 14.61
N PHE A 515 -15.30 27.51 14.99
CA PHE A 515 -15.95 28.67 15.61
C PHE A 515 -16.91 29.37 14.63
N HIS A 516 -16.56 29.47 13.34
CA HIS A 516 -17.47 30.00 12.34
C HIS A 516 -18.76 29.20 12.24
N GLN A 517 -18.68 27.86 12.22
CA GLN A 517 -19.87 27.00 12.20
C GLN A 517 -20.69 27.07 13.49
N LEU A 518 -20.06 27.22 14.67
CA LEU A 518 -20.79 27.51 15.92
C LEU A 518 -21.53 28.84 15.86
N GLY A 519 -20.93 29.86 15.24
CA GLY A 519 -21.59 31.15 15.02
C GLY A 519 -22.79 31.03 14.08
N ASN A 520 -22.67 30.28 12.98
CA ASN A 520 -23.78 30.01 12.07
C ASN A 520 -24.91 29.24 12.77
N LEU A 521 -24.57 28.26 13.60
CA LEU A 521 -25.52 27.50 14.41
C LEU A 521 -26.27 28.40 15.42
N ALA A 522 -25.55 29.28 16.13
CA ALA A 522 -26.16 30.24 17.05
C ALA A 522 -27.10 31.21 16.32
N GLY A 523 -26.67 31.72 15.16
CA GLY A 523 -27.51 32.57 14.30
C GLY A 523 -28.77 31.85 13.82
N ALA A 524 -28.67 30.58 13.42
CA ALA A 524 -29.83 29.77 13.02
C ALA A 524 -30.83 29.54 14.18
N ARG A 525 -30.38 29.60 15.43
CA ARG A 525 -31.22 29.56 16.63
C ARG A 525 -31.73 30.93 17.07
N GLY A 526 -31.38 32.00 16.37
CA GLY A 526 -31.75 33.37 16.72
C GLY A 526 -30.90 34.01 17.82
N ASP A 527 -29.84 33.36 18.29
CA ASP A 527 -28.93 33.92 19.30
C ASP A 527 -27.83 34.75 18.64
N ALA A 528 -28.17 35.99 18.30
CA ALA A 528 -27.24 36.94 17.67
C ALA A 528 -26.04 37.27 18.57
N ALA A 529 -26.21 37.27 19.89
CA ALA A 529 -25.15 37.60 20.83
C ALA A 529 -24.08 36.49 20.87
N ALA A 530 -24.49 35.23 20.97
CA ALA A 530 -23.58 34.09 20.87
C ALA A 530 -22.93 34.00 19.49
N ALA A 531 -23.68 34.24 18.40
CA ALA A 531 -23.14 34.24 17.05
C ALA A 531 -21.98 35.22 16.89
N ILE A 532 -22.13 36.47 17.35
CA ILE A 532 -21.08 37.50 17.35
C ILE A 532 -19.84 37.03 18.12
N GLN A 533 -20.02 36.43 19.30
CA GLN A 533 -18.88 35.93 20.09
C GLN A 533 -18.12 34.82 19.36
N TYR A 534 -18.83 33.85 18.78
CA TYR A 534 -18.19 32.78 18.02
C TYR A 534 -17.48 33.28 16.76
N PHE A 535 -18.07 34.20 16.00
CA PHE A 535 -17.39 34.78 14.85
C PHE A 535 -16.15 35.59 15.25
N ARG A 536 -16.18 36.31 16.38
CA ARG A 536 -14.98 36.97 16.92
C ARG A 536 -13.90 35.96 17.31
N ARG A 537 -14.24 34.81 17.88
CA ARG A 537 -13.29 33.72 18.14
C ARG A 537 -12.72 33.12 16.85
N ALA A 538 -13.56 32.94 15.82
CA ALA A 538 -13.10 32.50 14.50
C ALA A 538 -12.04 33.47 13.93
N LEU A 539 -12.29 34.78 14.03
CA LEU A 539 -11.38 35.83 13.56
C LEU A 539 -10.15 36.04 14.47
N ALA A 540 -10.21 35.63 15.73
CA ALA A 540 -9.04 35.58 16.60
C ALA A 540 -8.09 34.43 16.20
N ALA A 541 -8.65 33.31 15.72
CA ALA A 541 -7.89 32.18 15.22
C ALA A 541 -7.36 32.40 13.78
N ASP A 542 -8.19 32.96 12.90
CA ASP A 542 -7.79 33.37 11.54
C ASP A 542 -8.34 34.78 11.23
N PRO A 543 -7.49 35.83 11.36
CA PRO A 543 -7.89 37.21 11.08
C PRO A 543 -8.27 37.50 9.62
N ASN A 544 -7.98 36.59 8.68
CA ASN A 544 -8.22 36.76 7.25
C ASN A 544 -9.40 35.92 6.74
N LEU A 545 -10.09 35.17 7.60
CA LEU A 545 -11.23 34.34 7.23
C LEU A 545 -12.41 35.19 6.74
N ALA A 546 -12.54 35.31 5.41
CA ALA A 546 -13.48 36.24 4.77
C ALA A 546 -14.94 35.90 5.07
N GLU A 547 -15.29 34.62 5.15
CA GLU A 547 -16.62 34.13 5.51
C GLU A 547 -16.99 34.52 6.94
N ALA A 548 -16.04 34.49 7.88
CA ALA A 548 -16.27 34.92 9.25
C ALA A 548 -16.43 36.44 9.35
N HIS A 549 -15.70 37.21 8.54
CA HIS A 549 -15.93 38.64 8.41
C HIS A 549 -17.34 38.95 7.88
N LEU A 550 -17.78 38.26 6.83
CA LEU A 550 -19.13 38.42 6.29
C LEU A 550 -20.20 38.04 7.31
N SER A 551 -20.10 36.86 7.94
CA SER A 551 -21.09 36.40 8.93
C SER A 551 -21.15 37.31 10.16
N LEU A 552 -20.00 37.79 10.66
CA LEU A 552 -19.97 38.75 11.76
C LEU A 552 -20.63 40.07 11.37
N ALA A 553 -20.34 40.60 10.18
CA ALA A 553 -20.96 41.82 9.69
C ALA A 553 -22.49 41.71 9.55
N VAL A 554 -22.99 40.57 9.07
CA VAL A 554 -24.43 40.31 8.97
C VAL A 554 -25.06 40.29 10.36
N ALA A 555 -24.45 39.59 11.33
CA ALA A 555 -24.95 39.53 12.71
C ALA A 555 -24.92 40.92 13.39
N LEU A 556 -23.86 41.70 13.18
CA LEU A 556 -23.74 43.07 13.71
C LEU A 556 -24.77 44.02 13.06
N SER A 557 -25.00 43.92 11.76
CA SER A 557 -25.99 44.74 11.04
C SER A 557 -27.41 44.46 11.53
N ALA A 558 -27.75 43.17 11.73
CA ALA A 558 -29.03 42.78 12.32
C ALA A 558 -29.22 43.32 13.74
N ALA A 559 -28.12 43.45 14.51
CA ALA A 559 -28.11 44.07 15.83
C ALA A 559 -28.01 45.62 15.79
N GLY A 560 -28.06 46.25 14.61
CA GLY A 560 -27.97 47.71 14.45
C GLY A 560 -26.61 48.31 14.79
N ARG A 561 -25.53 47.51 14.78
CA ARG A 561 -24.19 47.94 15.18
C ARG A 561 -23.35 48.40 13.98
N ILE A 562 -22.81 49.62 14.08
CA ILE A 562 -21.97 50.25 13.05
C ILE A 562 -20.63 49.52 12.83
N GLU A 563 -20.18 48.74 13.80
CA GLU A 563 -19.02 47.85 13.74
C GLU A 563 -19.06 46.87 12.55
N ALA A 564 -20.22 46.67 11.91
CA ALA A 564 -20.37 45.81 10.74
C ALA A 564 -19.55 46.27 9.51
N ILE A 565 -19.41 47.58 9.30
CA ILE A 565 -18.80 48.16 8.08
C ILE A 565 -17.35 47.70 7.84
N PRO A 566 -16.41 47.83 8.80
CA PRO A 566 -15.03 47.39 8.56
C PRO A 566 -14.93 45.89 8.27
N HIS A 567 -15.85 45.07 8.80
CA HIS A 567 -15.91 43.65 8.49
C HIS A 567 -16.44 43.37 7.08
N LEU A 568 -17.44 44.12 6.61
CA LEU A 568 -17.89 44.05 5.21
C LEU A 568 -16.79 44.47 4.24
N GLU A 569 -16.03 45.52 4.54
CA GLU A 569 -14.92 45.98 3.70
C GLU A 569 -13.83 44.91 3.57
N LYS A 570 -13.50 44.21 4.66
CA LYS A 570 -12.59 43.07 4.63
C LYS A 570 -13.15 41.93 3.79
N ALA A 571 -14.41 41.54 3.99
CA ALA A 571 -15.06 40.49 3.21
C ALA A 571 -15.19 40.85 1.70
N ALA A 572 -15.35 42.13 1.37
CA ALA A 572 -15.41 42.64 0.00
C ALA A 572 -14.06 42.59 -0.76
N ARG A 573 -12.97 42.25 -0.07
CA ARG A 573 -11.66 41.94 -0.67
C ARG A 573 -11.41 40.44 -0.84
N SER A 574 -12.39 39.59 -0.55
CA SER A 574 -12.26 38.14 -0.69
C SER A 574 -11.99 37.71 -2.14
N ASN A 575 -11.16 36.67 -2.25
CA ASN A 575 -10.97 35.95 -3.51
C ASN A 575 -12.20 35.08 -3.86
N ASP A 576 -13.01 34.67 -2.86
CA ASP A 576 -14.27 33.98 -3.11
C ASP A 576 -15.31 34.99 -3.67
N PRO A 577 -15.80 34.81 -4.91
CA PRO A 577 -16.76 35.71 -5.52
C PRO A 577 -18.08 35.83 -4.74
N SER A 578 -18.55 34.72 -4.17
CA SER A 578 -19.81 34.71 -3.42
C SER A 578 -19.72 35.57 -2.16
N VAL A 579 -18.62 35.44 -1.41
CA VAL A 579 -18.35 36.24 -0.21
C VAL A 579 -18.17 37.70 -0.57
N ARG A 580 -17.33 37.98 -1.58
CA ARG A 580 -17.03 39.33 -2.05
C ARG A 580 -18.29 40.08 -2.50
N ASP A 581 -19.09 39.44 -3.35
CA ASP A 581 -20.25 40.08 -3.95
C ASP A 581 -21.36 40.27 -2.91
N SER A 582 -21.51 39.33 -1.97
CA SER A 582 -22.43 39.49 -0.84
C SER A 582 -22.04 40.65 0.08
N ALA A 583 -20.74 40.80 0.37
CA ALA A 583 -20.25 41.90 1.19
C ALA A 583 -20.44 43.26 0.50
N ARG A 584 -20.17 43.34 -0.81
CA ARG A 584 -20.38 44.57 -1.62
C ARG A 584 -21.84 44.99 -1.66
N ARG A 585 -22.76 44.03 -1.85
CA ARG A 585 -24.22 44.29 -1.80
C ARG A 585 -24.63 44.84 -0.42
N ALA A 586 -24.14 44.24 0.66
CA ALA A 586 -24.46 44.72 2.01
C ALA A 586 -23.94 46.15 2.26
N LEU A 587 -22.73 46.49 1.79
CA LEU A 587 -22.19 47.85 1.86
C LEU A 587 -23.05 48.86 1.11
N GLN A 588 -23.51 48.51 -0.10
CA GLN A 588 -24.39 49.36 -0.89
C GLN A 588 -25.72 49.65 -0.16
N VAL A 589 -26.37 48.61 0.38
CA VAL A 589 -27.63 48.76 1.12
C VAL A 589 -27.46 49.69 2.33
N LEU A 590 -26.35 49.57 3.07
CA LEU A 590 -26.05 50.44 4.21
C LEU A 590 -25.79 51.89 3.79
N ALA A 591 -25.10 52.10 2.65
CA ALA A 591 -24.85 53.44 2.11
C ALA A 591 -26.15 54.13 1.68
N GLU A 592 -27.04 53.41 0.98
CA GLU A 592 -28.34 53.96 0.57
C GLU A 592 -29.24 54.27 1.77
N ARG A 593 -29.21 53.43 2.81
CA ARG A 593 -29.96 53.69 4.05
C ARG A 593 -29.48 54.97 4.73
N ARG A 594 -28.16 55.17 4.84
CA ARG A 594 -27.58 56.40 5.39
C ARG A 594 -27.91 57.64 4.55
N ALA A 595 -27.91 57.52 3.23
CA ALA A 595 -28.29 58.62 2.34
C ALA A 595 -29.74 59.05 2.58
N ARG A 596 -30.67 58.09 2.72
CA ARG A 596 -32.08 58.35 3.05
C ARG A 596 -32.27 58.96 4.45
N GLU A 597 -31.47 58.54 5.43
CA GLU A 597 -31.50 59.11 6.79
C GLU A 597 -30.87 60.52 6.86
N ALA A 598 -30.04 60.90 5.88
CA ALA A 598 -29.39 62.21 5.79
C ALA A 598 -30.18 63.25 4.97
N GLU A 599 -31.24 62.86 4.26
CA GLU A 599 -32.12 63.80 3.57
C GLU A 599 -32.95 64.62 4.59
N PRO A 600 -32.94 65.96 4.53
CA PRO A 600 -33.71 66.80 5.44
C PRO A 600 -35.21 66.55 5.23
N SER A 601 -35.96 66.45 6.34
CA SER A 601 -37.43 66.27 6.28
C SER A 601 -38.06 67.37 5.41
N PRO A 602 -38.99 67.04 4.50
CA PRO A 602 -39.67 68.05 3.70
C PRO A 602 -40.34 69.07 4.64
N PRO A 603 -40.28 70.37 4.33
CA PRO A 603 -40.86 71.39 5.18
C PRO A 603 -42.34 71.07 5.44
N ALA A 604 -42.75 71.13 6.70
CA ALA A 604 -44.13 70.89 7.09
C ALA A 604 -45.06 71.76 6.22
N PRO A 605 -46.18 71.22 5.71
CA PRO A 605 -47.10 72.01 4.90
C PRO A 605 -47.54 73.22 5.73
N GLY A 606 -47.14 74.40 5.28
CA GLY A 606 -47.46 75.66 5.94
C GLY A 606 -48.96 75.73 6.16
N GLY A 607 -49.38 75.79 7.42
CA GLY A 607 -50.76 76.06 7.78
C GLY A 607 -51.15 77.41 7.19
N ASN A 608 -52.08 77.39 6.23
CA ASN A 608 -52.76 78.59 5.77
C ASN A 608 -53.47 79.22 6.98
N GLN A 609 -52.89 80.29 7.52
CA GLN A 609 -53.63 81.26 8.31
C GLN A 609 -54.10 82.36 7.37
N GLN A 610 -55.44 82.52 7.37
CA GLN A 610 -56.27 83.59 6.81
C GLN A 610 -56.66 83.44 5.34
#